data_AF-A0A814JD64-F1
#
_entry.id   AF-A0A814JD64-F1
#
_cell.length_a   1.000
_cell.length_b   1.000
_cell.length_c   1.000
_cell.angle_alpha   90.00
_cell.angle_beta   90.00
_cell.angle_gamma   90.00
#
_symmetry.space_group_name_H-M   'P 1'
#
loop_
_entity.id
_entity.type
_entity.pdbx_description
1 polymer ?
#
loop_
_entity_poly.entity_id
_entity_poly.type
_entity_poly.pdbx_seq_one_letter_code
_entity_poly.pdbx_strand_id
1 'polypeptide(L)'
;MNIYQDKRNDIVQGVYLVRSCNNQYVRISKLTDDYLNTTGIISQINELREGHAIFYRNNRYYMMTSHLTGWSSNPAELFITNQNNLKNAKWYSLVNPTNSSITFNSQSTFVLSFP
;
A
#
# COMPACT_ATOMS: atom_id res chain seq x y z
N MET A 1 -5.69 2.54 -6.96
CA MET A 1 -5.56 1.07 -7.07
C MET A 1 -4.16 0.78 -7.56
N ASN A 2 -3.51 -0.27 -7.05
CA ASN A 2 -2.13 -0.62 -7.38
C ASN A 2 -1.92 -2.15 -7.30
N ILE A 3 -0.87 -2.64 -7.94
CA ILE A 3 -0.39 -4.01 -7.86
C ILE A 3 0.94 -4.03 -7.11
N TYR A 4 1.08 -4.95 -6.17
CA TYR A 4 2.33 -5.21 -5.48
C TYR A 4 2.73 -6.66 -5.65
N GLN A 5 3.92 -6.90 -6.20
CA GLN A 5 4.53 -8.22 -6.28
C GLN A 5 5.54 -8.36 -5.14
N ASP A 6 5.25 -9.24 -4.19
CA ASP A 6 6.19 -9.55 -3.12
C ASP A 6 7.26 -10.51 -3.64
N LYS A 7 8.40 -9.96 -4.05
CA LYS A 7 9.55 -10.70 -4.58
C LYS A 7 10.72 -10.52 -3.62
N ARG A 8 11.19 -11.62 -3.02
CA ARG A 8 12.28 -11.65 -2.03
C ARG A 8 13.35 -12.63 -2.51
N ASN A 9 14.59 -12.17 -2.68
CA ASN A 9 15.70 -12.99 -3.20
C ASN A 9 15.32 -13.74 -4.49
N ASP A 10 14.75 -13.01 -5.44
CA ASP A 10 14.20 -13.53 -6.69
C ASP A 10 13.01 -14.50 -6.62
N ILE A 11 12.53 -14.82 -5.41
CA ILE A 11 11.39 -15.71 -5.20
C ILE A 11 10.12 -14.88 -4.97
N VAL A 12 9.13 -15.09 -5.84
CA VAL A 12 7.80 -14.48 -5.72
C VAL A 12 7.00 -15.21 -4.64
N GLN A 13 6.57 -14.47 -3.62
CA GLN A 13 5.75 -14.97 -2.51
C GLN A 13 4.26 -14.82 -2.78
N GLY A 14 3.91 -13.80 -3.58
CA GLY A 14 2.55 -13.50 -3.98
C GLY A 14 2.46 -12.18 -4.74
N VAL A 15 1.34 -12.01 -5.44
CA VAL A 15 0.98 -10.76 -6.10
C VAL A 15 -0.34 -10.29 -5.51
N TYR A 16 -0.45 -8.99 -5.27
CA TYR A 16 -1.54 -8.42 -4.49
C TYR A 16 -2.14 -7.20 -5.18
N LEU A 17 -3.47 -7.15 -5.20
CA LEU A 17 -4.25 -5.98 -5.57
C LEU A 17 -4.53 -5.12 -4.33
N VAL A 18 -4.10 -3.87 -4.38
CA VAL A 18 -4.31 -2.87 -3.33
C VAL A 18 -5.26 -1.80 -3.87
N ARG A 19 -6.37 -1.54 -3.15
CA ARG A 19 -7.38 -0.60 -3.65
C ARG A 19 -8.13 0.10 -2.54
N SER A 20 -8.63 1.29 -2.87
CA SER A 20 -9.73 1.92 -2.13
C SER A 20 -11.01 1.10 -2.36
N CYS A 21 -11.77 0.89 -1.29
CA CYS A 21 -13.12 0.30 -1.34
C CYS A 21 -14.09 1.29 -0.71
N ASN A 22 -15.06 1.75 -1.51
CA ASN A 22 -16.03 2.78 -1.13
C ASN A 22 -15.42 4.06 -0.57
N ASN A 23 -14.14 4.32 -0.88
CA ASN A 23 -13.39 5.43 -0.29
C ASN A 23 -13.34 5.42 1.24
N GLN A 24 -13.62 4.28 1.87
CA GLN A 24 -13.69 4.09 3.33
C GLN A 24 -12.61 3.18 3.89
N TYR A 25 -12.15 2.23 3.06
CA TYR A 25 -11.20 1.21 3.45
C TYR A 25 -10.14 1.06 2.38
N VAL A 26 -8.90 0.79 2.79
CA VAL A 26 -7.91 0.18 1.90
C VAL A 26 -8.02 -1.32 2.04
N ARG A 27 -8.21 -2.04 0.94
CA ARG A 27 -8.23 -3.50 0.95
C ARG A 27 -7.11 -4.07 0.11
N ILE A 28 -6.45 -5.08 0.68
CA ILE A 28 -5.39 -5.86 0.03
C ILE A 28 -5.98 -7.23 -0.27
N SER A 29 -5.92 -7.65 -1.52
CA SER A 29 -6.37 -8.95 -1.98
C SER A 29 -5.22 -9.69 -2.66
N LYS A 30 -5.05 -10.99 -2.38
CA LYS A 30 -4.09 -11.81 -3.13
C LYS A 30 -4.68 -12.11 -4.52
N LEU A 31 -3.86 -12.05 -5.56
CA LEU A 31 -4.24 -12.46 -6.90
C LEU A 31 -4.21 -13.99 -7.06
N THR A 32 -4.99 -14.52 -7.98
CA THR A 32 -4.84 -15.87 -8.52
C THR A 32 -3.51 -16.00 -9.27
N ASP A 33 -3.04 -17.22 -9.51
CA ASP A 33 -1.72 -17.46 -10.10
C ASP A 33 -1.59 -16.92 -11.53
N ASP A 34 -2.71 -16.78 -12.25
CA ASP A 34 -2.80 -16.15 -13.58
C ASP A 34 -2.93 -14.62 -13.53
N TYR A 35 -3.03 -14.03 -12.34
CA TYR A 35 -3.23 -12.61 -12.06
C TYR A 35 -4.53 -12.00 -12.57
N LEU A 36 -5.49 -12.81 -13.05
CA LEU A 36 -6.73 -12.32 -13.65
C LEU A 36 -7.89 -12.18 -12.65
N ASN A 37 -7.75 -12.73 -11.43
CA ASN A 37 -8.76 -12.61 -10.39
C ASN A 37 -8.11 -12.47 -9.00
N THR A 38 -8.92 -12.27 -7.97
CA THR A 38 -8.47 -12.24 -6.58
C THR A 38 -8.98 -13.46 -5.80
N THR A 39 -8.17 -13.98 -4.89
CA THR A 39 -8.56 -15.07 -3.98
C THR A 39 -9.30 -14.54 -2.73
N GLY A 40 -9.73 -13.27 -2.74
CA GLY A 40 -10.36 -12.59 -1.61
C GLY A 40 -9.47 -11.57 -0.90
N ILE A 41 -10.06 -10.87 0.08
CA ILE A 41 -9.38 -9.86 0.91
C ILE A 41 -8.56 -10.56 1.99
N ILE A 42 -7.28 -10.19 2.12
CA ILE A 42 -6.35 -10.80 3.08
C ILE A 42 -5.98 -9.86 4.23
N SER A 43 -6.09 -8.56 4.03
CA SER A 43 -5.87 -7.53 5.05
C SER A 43 -6.44 -6.19 4.59
N GLN A 44 -6.57 -5.25 5.53
CA GLN A 44 -7.16 -3.95 5.28
C GLN A 44 -6.60 -2.87 6.21
N ILE A 45 -6.81 -1.61 5.81
CA ILE A 45 -6.68 -0.41 6.66
C ILE A 45 -8.08 0.20 6.76
N ASN A 46 -8.54 0.47 7.98
CA ASN A 46 -9.85 1.06 8.26
C ASN A 46 -9.79 2.59 8.28
N GLU A 47 -9.20 3.19 7.23
CA GLU A 47 -9.06 4.64 7.08
C GLU A 47 -9.35 5.09 5.64
N LEU A 48 -9.81 6.34 5.51
CA LEU A 48 -10.00 7.06 4.26
C LEU A 48 -8.64 7.34 3.61
N ARG A 49 -8.14 6.45 2.75
CA ARG A 49 -6.83 6.59 2.08
C ARG A 49 -6.87 6.26 0.59
N GLU A 50 -6.11 7.02 -0.21
CA GLU A 50 -5.89 6.82 -1.65
C GLU A 50 -4.39 6.85 -2.02
N GLY A 51 -4.05 6.75 -3.31
CA GLY A 51 -2.64 6.78 -3.76
C GLY A 51 -1.76 5.65 -3.23
N HIS A 52 -2.29 4.43 -3.10
CA HIS A 52 -1.61 3.32 -2.42
C HIS A 52 -0.34 2.85 -3.13
N ALA A 53 0.79 2.82 -2.41
CA ALA A 53 2.05 2.25 -2.89
C ALA A 53 2.69 1.36 -1.80
N ILE A 54 2.58 0.04 -1.95
CA ILE A 54 3.23 -0.93 -1.04
C ILE A 54 4.67 -1.18 -1.50
N PHE A 55 5.57 -1.30 -0.53
CA PHE A 55 6.93 -1.79 -0.74
C PHE A 55 7.43 -2.56 0.49
N TYR A 56 8.45 -3.40 0.30
CA TYR A 56 9.08 -4.16 1.36
C TYR A 56 10.53 -3.73 1.54
N ARG A 57 10.91 -3.42 2.78
CA ARG A 57 12.26 -2.95 3.14
C ARG A 57 12.59 -3.37 4.56
N ASN A 58 13.84 -3.75 4.82
CA ASN A 58 14.32 -4.10 6.16
C ASN A 58 13.40 -5.10 6.89
N ASN A 59 12.99 -6.15 6.17
CA ASN A 59 12.12 -7.22 6.65
C ASN A 59 10.69 -6.79 7.09
N ARG A 60 10.18 -5.66 6.59
CA ARG A 60 8.83 -5.15 6.88
C ARG A 60 8.15 -4.60 5.63
N TYR A 61 6.82 -4.68 5.60
CA TYR A 61 6.03 -4.00 4.57
C TYR A 61 5.66 -2.60 5.02
N TYR A 62 5.69 -1.70 4.06
CA TYR A 62 5.26 -0.32 4.18
C TYR A 62 4.20 -0.05 3.13
N MET A 63 3.33 0.92 3.40
CA MET A 63 2.37 1.44 2.43
C MET A 63 2.35 2.95 2.53
N MET A 64 2.79 3.63 1.47
CA MET A 64 2.60 5.06 1.33
C MET A 64 1.21 5.31 0.74
N THR A 65 0.51 6.30 1.28
CA THR A 65 -0.85 6.69 0.90
C THR A 65 -1.02 8.20 0.99
N SER A 66 -2.18 8.69 0.55
CA SER A 66 -2.63 10.08 0.67
C SER A 66 -4.06 10.14 1.22
N HIS A 67 -4.49 11.32 1.68
CA HIS A 67 -5.86 11.60 2.06
C HIS A 67 -6.75 11.87 0.83
N LEU A 68 -8.07 11.89 1.04
CA LEU A 68 -9.06 12.10 -0.01
C LEU A 68 -9.42 13.59 -0.10
N THR A 69 -8.76 14.31 -1.00
CA THR A 69 -9.00 15.75 -1.25
C THR A 69 -9.22 16.07 -2.72
N GLY A 70 -9.56 15.04 -3.52
CA GLY A 70 -9.73 15.18 -4.97
C GLY A 70 -8.40 15.52 -5.64
N TRP A 71 -8.38 16.60 -6.41
CA TRP A 71 -7.17 17.05 -7.12
C TRP A 71 -6.17 17.79 -6.24
N SER A 72 -6.60 18.32 -5.10
CA SER A 72 -5.71 19.05 -4.20
C SER A 72 -4.73 18.08 -3.55
N SER A 73 -3.43 18.37 -3.61
CA SER A 73 -2.41 17.64 -2.87
C SER A 73 -2.60 17.78 -1.35
N ASN A 74 -2.19 16.77 -0.60
CA ASN A 74 -2.37 16.68 0.85
C ASN A 74 -1.16 15.98 1.50
N PRO A 75 -1.07 15.91 2.84
CA PRO A 75 0.02 15.22 3.51
C PRO A 75 0.03 13.73 3.17
N ALA A 76 1.18 13.18 2.81
CA ALA A 76 1.32 11.73 2.67
C ALA A 76 1.18 11.06 4.04
N GLU A 77 0.85 9.78 4.04
CA GLU A 77 0.77 8.95 5.23
C GLU A 77 1.49 7.62 4.96
N LEU A 78 2.43 7.27 5.83
CA LEU A 78 3.16 6.00 5.74
C LEU A 78 2.61 5.03 6.77
N PHE A 79 2.21 3.84 6.33
CA PHE A 79 1.86 2.74 7.22
C PHE A 79 2.96 1.68 7.25
N ILE A 80 3.06 0.96 8.38
CA ILE A 80 3.92 -0.19 8.56
C ILE A 80 3.13 -1.38 9.10
N THR A 81 3.54 -2.60 8.75
CA THR A 81 3.11 -3.81 9.46
C THR A 81 4.31 -4.49 10.13
N ASN A 82 4.09 -5.02 11.33
CA ASN A 82 5.09 -5.80 12.07
C ASN A 82 5.10 -7.28 11.64
N GLN A 83 4.23 -7.69 10.71
CA GLN A 83 4.13 -9.05 10.21
C GLN A 83 5.02 -9.27 8.98
N ASN A 84 5.56 -10.48 8.84
CA ASN A 84 6.44 -10.87 7.72
C ASN A 84 5.67 -11.35 6.47
N ASN A 85 4.34 -11.29 6.51
CA ASN A 85 3.45 -11.56 5.39
C ASN A 85 2.21 -10.63 5.46
N LEU A 86 1.53 -10.47 4.32
CA LEU A 86 0.36 -9.57 4.21
C LEU A 86 -0.98 -10.19 4.66
N LYS A 87 -1.01 -11.50 4.98
CA LYS A 87 -2.23 -12.19 5.42
C LYS A 87 -2.53 -11.81 6.87
N ASN A 88 -3.74 -11.32 7.12
CA ASN A 88 -4.18 -10.77 8.40
C ASN A 88 -3.21 -9.68 8.93
N ALA A 89 -2.53 -8.97 8.02
CA ALA A 89 -1.61 -7.90 8.38
C ALA A 89 -2.35 -6.75 9.06
N LYS A 90 -1.88 -6.36 10.25
CA LYS A 90 -2.27 -5.14 10.93
C LYS A 90 -1.33 -4.01 10.51
N TRP A 91 -1.91 -2.88 10.14
CA TRP A 91 -1.19 -1.70 9.69
C TRP A 91 -1.25 -0.61 10.74
N TYR A 92 -0.12 0.06 10.93
CA TYR A 92 0.06 1.13 11.90
C TYR A 92 0.60 2.36 11.18
N SER A 93 -0.03 3.52 11.40
CA SER A 93 0.46 4.79 10.89
C SER A 93 1.83 5.12 11.51
N LEU A 94 2.74 5.57 10.66
CA LEU A 94 4.03 6.20 10.98
C LEU A 94 4.00 7.69 10.64
N VAL A 95 2.79 8.27 10.50
CA VAL A 95 2.54 9.66 10.11
C VAL A 95 3.17 10.05 8.77
N ASN A 96 3.18 11.36 8.48
CA ASN A 96 3.70 11.91 7.22
C ASN A 96 5.23 11.82 7.16
N PRO A 97 5.81 10.99 6.27
CA PRO A 97 7.26 10.82 6.19
C PRO A 97 7.97 11.98 5.48
N THR A 98 7.22 12.86 4.80
CA THR A 98 7.78 13.92 3.94
C THR A 98 8.02 15.24 4.66
N ASN A 99 7.41 15.42 5.85
CA ASN A 99 7.26 16.71 6.54
C ASN A 99 6.57 17.82 5.71
N SER A 100 6.10 17.54 4.50
CA SER A 100 5.39 18.48 3.63
C SER A 100 3.89 18.30 3.80
N SER A 101 3.16 19.40 4.04
CA SER A 101 1.69 19.40 4.15
C SER A 101 0.97 19.10 2.83
N ILE A 102 1.69 19.13 1.71
CA ILE A 102 1.15 18.92 0.36
C ILE A 102 1.93 17.89 -0.45
N THR A 103 2.75 17.06 0.20
CA THR A 103 3.60 16.05 -0.47
C THR A 103 4.33 16.63 -1.69
N PHE A 104 4.95 17.80 -1.54
CA PHE A 104 5.64 18.51 -2.63
C PHE A 104 4.77 18.76 -3.88
N ASN A 105 3.50 19.13 -3.67
CA ASN A 105 2.50 19.34 -4.71
C ASN A 105 2.27 18.07 -5.57
N SER A 106 2.21 16.91 -4.92
CA SER A 106 2.03 15.62 -5.58
C SER A 106 1.13 14.67 -4.79
N GLN A 107 0.84 13.52 -5.37
CA GLN A 107 0.13 12.41 -4.75
C GLN A 107 0.92 11.11 -4.99
N SER A 108 0.96 10.23 -3.98
CA SER A 108 1.66 8.96 -4.09
C SER A 108 1.06 8.06 -5.17
N THR A 109 1.92 7.38 -5.92
CA THR A 109 1.49 6.46 -6.99
C THR A 109 2.22 5.12 -6.95
N PHE A 110 3.56 5.10 -6.88
CA PHE A 110 4.34 3.86 -6.91
C PHE A 110 5.68 4.04 -6.22
N VAL A 111 6.25 2.96 -5.70
CA VAL A 111 7.61 2.90 -5.15
C VAL A 111 8.34 1.74 -5.83
N LEU A 112 9.49 2.03 -6.41
CA LEU A 112 10.34 1.06 -7.08
C LEU A 112 11.72 1.05 -6.42
N SER A 113 12.26 -0.15 -6.26
CA SER A 113 13.62 -0.31 -5.74
C SER A 113 14.61 0.21 -6.77
N PHE A 114 15.60 0.99 -6.31
CA PHE A 114 16.75 1.30 -7.13
C PHE A 114 17.70 0.09 -7.13
N PRO A 115 18.15 -0.39 -8.30
CA PRO A 115 19.05 -1.53 -8.42
C PRO A 115 20.46 -1.26 -7.89
#